data_AF-A0A813LZG3-F1
#
_entry.id   AF-A0A813LZG3-F1
#
_cell.length_a   1.000
_cell.length_b   1.000
_cell.length_c   1.000
_cell.angle_alpha   90.00
_cell.angle_beta   90.00
_cell.angle_gamma   90.00
#
_symmetry.space_group_name_H-M   'P 1'
#
loop_
_entity.id
_entity.type
_entity.pdbx_description
1 polymer ?
#
loop_
_entity_poly.entity_id
_entity_poly.type
_entity_poly.pdbx_seq_one_letter_code
_entity_poly.pdbx_strand_id
1 'polypeptide(L)'
;MPEKRREFVRQICAFVVLQEHVVLEQLNEVCLQFEEQALKDLADGIDKALKKKGAAAAESAAALIYKAIESIGLTPIQVVEEDASTSGGPPSQEDLETPEEKQIREKQEKKRAKENEERRKKEETKLAAERVVREAEKAAERKIKEEARKKEQAAFDAKKRQQEKKEEDKVKKADQKLKQQGEQELLRREEQREEAKTKAAEQAEKDKAEAIVKKEANEAERIAQLLSTDRIERLNKLDLLTDKQLQAALSETFEADVTLRAAVLLLQQQPEEVEAEESLDRAMALVSNLGCVWPLGLVLPATIRLENALRNRVKKARNRLRDAMESFMATPQFLEASEYTSLADEWQTGIADGSIELPTWTPPEAKEEVAVEAQAEGPESPSAGKKSKKGKEKPKEENLDDLLAEFGVTPTASKKANKKK
;
A
#
# COMPACT_ATOMS: atom_id res chain seq x y z
N MET A 1 15.99 5.58 3.71
CA MET A 1 15.17 6.82 3.78
C MET A 1 13.84 6.50 4.42
N PRO A 2 13.38 7.27 5.42
CA PRO A 2 12.00 7.21 5.90
C PRO A 2 11.03 7.61 4.80
N GLU A 3 9.84 7.00 4.77
CA GLU A 3 8.95 7.02 3.60
C GLU A 3 8.45 8.42 3.24
N LYS A 4 8.12 9.25 4.24
CA LYS A 4 7.75 10.66 4.07
C LYS A 4 8.74 11.47 3.21
N ARG A 5 10.05 11.19 3.29
CA ARG A 5 11.07 11.87 2.46
C ARG A 5 11.04 11.40 1.00
N ARG A 6 10.68 10.14 0.74
CA ARG A 6 10.47 9.62 -0.62
C ARG A 6 9.20 10.19 -1.24
N GLU A 7 8.15 10.37 -0.44
CA GLU A 7 6.91 11.00 -0.86
C GLU A 7 7.12 12.47 -1.21
N PHE A 8 7.89 13.21 -0.39
CA PHE A 8 8.33 14.57 -0.67
C PHE A 8 9.09 14.71 -2.01
N VAL A 9 10.10 13.86 -2.25
CA VAL A 9 10.82 13.81 -3.53
C VAL A 9 9.86 13.55 -4.69
N ARG A 10 8.93 12.60 -4.56
CA ARG A 10 7.91 12.32 -5.58
C ARG A 10 6.99 13.51 -5.83
N GLN A 11 6.56 14.22 -4.79
CA GLN A 11 5.70 15.40 -4.91
C GLN A 11 6.40 16.53 -5.66
N ILE A 12 7.67 16.81 -5.36
CA ILE A 12 8.44 17.83 -6.11
C ILE A 12 8.73 17.35 -7.54
N CYS A 13 9.12 16.08 -7.73
CA CYS A 13 9.39 15.53 -9.07
C CYS A 13 8.13 15.41 -9.94
N ALA A 14 6.92 15.39 -9.37
CA ALA A 14 5.66 15.41 -10.12
C ALA A 14 5.44 16.73 -10.88
N PHE A 15 6.10 17.82 -10.45
CA PHE A 15 6.17 19.05 -11.24
C PHE A 15 7.18 18.89 -12.38
N VAL A 16 6.72 18.38 -13.51
CA VAL A 16 7.53 18.17 -14.74
C VAL A 16 8.39 19.40 -15.08
N VAL A 17 7.83 20.61 -14.90
CA VAL A 17 8.48 21.90 -15.19
C VAL A 17 9.71 22.20 -14.30
N LEU A 18 9.86 21.53 -13.15
CA LEU A 18 11.07 21.66 -12.31
C LEU A 18 12.21 20.75 -12.76
N GLN A 19 11.93 19.68 -13.50
CA GLN A 19 12.94 18.74 -13.98
C GLN A 19 13.85 19.35 -15.06
N GLU A 20 13.35 20.35 -15.80
CA GLU A 20 14.11 21.11 -16.81
C GLU A 20 15.12 22.07 -16.19
N HIS A 21 14.94 22.47 -14.92
CA HIS A 21 15.81 23.44 -14.25
C HIS A 21 16.72 22.82 -13.19
N VAL A 22 16.29 21.77 -12.47
CA VAL A 22 17.03 21.22 -11.32
C VAL A 22 17.46 19.79 -11.55
N VAL A 23 18.77 19.54 -11.40
CA VAL A 23 19.35 18.19 -11.44
C VAL A 23 18.82 17.35 -10.26
N LEU A 24 18.15 16.23 -10.58
CA LEU A 24 17.50 15.34 -9.61
C LEU A 24 18.43 14.83 -8.51
N GLU A 25 19.73 14.66 -8.79
CA GLU A 25 20.72 14.24 -7.81
C GLU A 25 20.92 15.28 -6.71
N GLN A 26 20.97 16.58 -7.05
CA GLN A 26 21.09 17.65 -6.05
C GLN A 26 19.81 17.81 -5.22
N LEU A 27 18.64 17.61 -5.84
CA LEU A 27 17.36 17.62 -5.12
C LEU A 27 17.27 16.46 -4.12
N ASN A 28 17.75 15.25 -4.48
CA ASN A 28 17.82 14.12 -3.58
C ASN A 28 18.73 14.40 -2.38
N GLU A 29 19.88 15.06 -2.58
CA GLU A 29 20.81 15.38 -1.49
C GLU A 29 20.22 16.39 -0.50
N VAL A 30 19.52 17.44 -0.97
CA VAL A 30 18.72 18.32 -0.10
C VAL A 30 17.70 17.54 0.73
N CYS A 31 17.02 16.56 0.11
CA CYS A 31 16.04 15.71 0.80
C CYS A 31 16.65 14.73 1.81
N LEU A 32 17.96 14.45 1.72
CA LEU A 32 18.71 13.65 2.69
C LEU A 32 19.22 14.51 3.86
N GLN A 33 19.73 15.71 3.60
CA GLN A 33 20.37 16.54 4.63
C GLN A 33 19.40 17.40 5.45
N PHE A 34 18.28 17.85 4.90
CA PHE A 34 17.33 18.68 5.66
C PHE A 34 16.54 17.90 6.72
N GLU A 35 16.07 18.62 7.75
CA GLU A 35 15.09 18.12 8.73
C GLU A 35 13.65 18.13 8.18
N GLU A 36 12.73 17.37 8.79
CA GLU A 36 11.34 17.23 8.28
C GLU A 36 10.61 18.57 8.21
N GLN A 37 10.88 19.52 9.13
CA GLN A 37 10.26 20.84 9.10
C GLN A 37 10.81 21.72 7.97
N ALA A 38 12.14 21.77 7.80
CA ALA A 38 12.77 22.54 6.73
C ALA A 38 12.35 22.05 5.32
N LEU A 39 12.12 20.73 5.16
CA LEU A 39 11.54 20.18 3.94
C LEU A 39 10.11 20.68 3.73
N LYS A 40 9.22 20.60 4.74
CA LYS A 40 7.85 21.11 4.64
C LYS A 40 7.83 22.58 4.24
N ASP A 41 8.61 23.43 4.90
CA ASP A 41 8.69 24.86 4.60
C ASP A 41 9.19 25.13 3.16
N LEU A 42 10.12 24.31 2.65
CA LEU A 42 10.62 24.37 1.27
C LEU A 42 9.54 23.97 0.25
N ALA A 43 8.81 22.86 0.46
CA ALA A 43 7.69 22.49 -0.41
C ALA A 43 6.58 23.55 -0.41
N ASP A 44 6.21 24.06 0.76
CA ASP A 44 5.23 25.14 0.91
C ASP A 44 5.65 26.39 0.12
N GLY A 45 6.95 26.71 0.11
CA GLY A 45 7.54 27.78 -0.69
C GLY A 45 7.44 27.52 -2.20
N ILE A 46 7.81 26.31 -2.63
CA ILE A 46 7.73 25.86 -4.03
C ILE A 46 6.28 25.90 -4.53
N ASP A 47 5.33 25.36 -3.76
CA ASP A 47 3.91 25.36 -4.06
C ASP A 47 3.36 26.79 -4.20
N LYS A 48 3.79 27.72 -3.33
CA LYS A 48 3.43 29.15 -3.40
C LYS A 48 4.07 29.84 -4.60
N ALA A 49 5.25 29.41 -5.05
CA ALA A 49 5.90 29.91 -6.26
C ALA A 49 5.19 29.41 -7.53
N LEU A 50 4.91 28.11 -7.63
CA LEU A 50 4.23 27.47 -8.76
C LEU A 50 2.75 27.87 -8.91
N LYS A 51 2.09 28.32 -7.83
CA LYS A 51 0.73 28.90 -7.89
C LYS A 51 0.69 30.27 -8.59
N LYS A 52 1.82 30.93 -8.81
CA LYS A 52 1.91 32.10 -9.70
C LYS A 52 1.86 31.61 -11.15
N LYS A 53 1.12 32.28 -12.03
CA LYS A 53 1.02 31.87 -13.45
C LYS A 53 2.13 32.50 -14.29
N GLY A 54 2.82 31.70 -15.11
CA GLY A 54 3.80 32.14 -16.12
C GLY A 54 5.11 31.35 -16.07
N ALA A 55 5.98 31.50 -17.08
CA ALA A 55 7.28 30.82 -17.14
C ALA A 55 8.17 31.15 -15.92
N ALA A 56 8.17 32.41 -15.47
CA ALA A 56 8.87 32.86 -14.27
C ALA A 56 8.44 32.18 -12.96
N ALA A 57 7.34 31.40 -12.94
CA ALA A 57 6.95 30.60 -11.78
C ALA A 57 7.86 29.38 -11.58
N ALA A 58 8.31 28.75 -12.68
CA ALA A 58 9.25 27.64 -12.63
C ALA A 58 10.64 28.11 -12.18
N GLU A 59 11.13 29.22 -12.76
CA GLU A 59 12.36 29.89 -12.32
C GLU A 59 12.31 30.31 -10.84
N SER A 60 11.19 30.88 -10.39
CA SER A 60 10.99 31.26 -8.98
C SER A 60 11.03 30.07 -8.04
N ALA A 61 10.49 28.92 -8.46
CA ALA A 61 10.51 27.68 -7.67
C ALA A 61 11.90 27.00 -7.70
N ALA A 62 12.58 26.98 -8.85
CA ALA A 62 13.95 26.51 -8.99
C ALA A 62 14.92 27.34 -8.12
N ALA A 63 14.75 28.66 -8.05
CA ALA A 63 15.56 29.54 -7.19
C ALA A 63 15.42 29.24 -5.68
N LEU A 64 14.26 28.74 -5.23
CA LEU A 64 14.11 28.27 -3.85
C LEU A 64 14.89 26.97 -3.60
N ILE A 65 14.91 26.06 -4.58
CA ILE A 65 15.69 24.82 -4.51
C ILE A 65 17.20 25.13 -4.57
N TYR A 66 17.63 26.04 -5.43
CA TYR A 66 19.02 26.50 -5.50
C TYR A 66 19.49 27.09 -4.16
N LYS A 67 18.68 27.92 -3.47
CA LYS A 67 18.99 28.38 -2.11
C LYS A 67 19.09 27.23 -1.09
N ALA A 68 18.27 26.19 -1.22
CA ALA A 68 18.37 25.01 -0.36
C ALA A 68 19.69 24.24 -0.63
N ILE A 69 20.08 24.08 -1.89
CA ILE A 69 21.35 23.49 -2.32
C ILE A 69 22.55 24.30 -1.80
N GLU A 70 22.51 25.63 -1.89
CA GLU A 70 23.53 26.52 -1.33
C GLU A 70 23.63 26.39 0.21
N SER A 71 22.50 26.24 0.90
CA SER A 71 22.47 26.13 2.37
C SER A 71 23.08 24.83 2.91
N ILE A 72 23.14 23.77 2.10
CA ILE A 72 23.89 22.53 2.42
C ILE A 72 25.35 22.56 1.93
N GLY A 73 25.83 23.71 1.45
CA GLY A 73 27.21 23.90 1.00
C GLY A 73 27.52 23.35 -0.39
N LEU A 74 26.51 23.03 -1.20
CA LEU A 74 26.66 22.62 -2.59
C LEU A 74 26.48 23.81 -3.55
N THR A 75 27.16 23.77 -4.69
CA THR A 75 26.95 24.73 -5.78
C THR A 75 25.81 24.24 -6.69
N PRO A 76 24.74 25.04 -6.90
CA PRO A 76 23.66 24.66 -7.82
C PRO A 76 24.16 24.47 -9.26
N ILE A 77 23.84 23.32 -9.85
CA ILE A 77 24.10 23.05 -11.27
C ILE A 77 22.90 23.57 -12.05
N GLN A 78 23.10 24.65 -12.79
CA GLN A 78 22.12 25.13 -13.76
C GLN A 78 22.19 24.26 -15.01
N VAL A 79 21.05 23.72 -15.44
CA VAL A 79 20.94 23.03 -16.72
C VAL A 79 21.01 24.08 -17.84
N VAL A 80 22.18 24.21 -18.44
CA VAL A 80 22.39 25.04 -19.64
C VAL A 80 22.29 24.14 -20.86
N GLU A 81 21.42 24.48 -21.81
CA GLU A 81 21.41 23.83 -23.13
C GLU A 81 22.68 24.23 -23.90
N GLU A 82 23.65 23.32 -23.99
CA GLU A 82 24.85 23.51 -24.82
C GLU A 82 24.56 23.18 -26.30
N ASP A 83 24.20 24.21 -27.06
CA ASP A 83 24.25 24.18 -28.53
C ASP A 83 25.71 24.41 -28.99
N ALA A 84 26.38 23.35 -29.48
CA ALA A 84 27.80 23.40 -29.85
C ALA A 84 28.09 22.90 -31.28
N SER A 85 28.54 23.80 -32.15
CA SER A 85 28.83 23.58 -33.57
C SER A 85 30.28 23.95 -33.94
N THR A 86 30.98 23.10 -34.73
CA THR A 86 32.31 23.37 -35.38
C THR A 86 32.44 22.50 -36.67
N SER A 87 32.78 23.03 -37.86
CA SER A 87 34.11 23.38 -38.45
C SER A 87 35.00 22.17 -38.81
N GLY A 88 35.69 22.06 -39.97
CA GLY A 88 35.96 23.00 -41.08
C GLY A 88 36.38 22.33 -42.43
N GLY A 89 37.27 22.94 -43.24
CA GLY A 89 37.65 22.51 -44.61
C GLY A 89 39.18 22.32 -44.93
N PRO A 90 39.58 22.19 -46.23
CA PRO A 90 40.82 21.52 -46.72
C PRO A 90 41.84 22.50 -47.41
N PRO A 91 42.73 22.17 -48.40
CA PRO A 91 43.47 20.96 -48.85
C PRO A 91 45.02 21.20 -49.00
N SER A 92 45.79 20.38 -49.75
CA SER A 92 47.19 20.71 -50.20
C SER A 92 47.60 20.04 -51.54
N GLN A 93 48.72 20.49 -52.15
CA GLN A 93 49.08 20.44 -53.59
C GLN A 93 49.96 19.26 -54.09
N GLU A 94 49.82 18.97 -55.41
CA GLU A 94 50.80 18.83 -56.55
C GLU A 94 52.16 18.07 -56.34
N ASP A 95 52.75 17.34 -57.30
CA ASP A 95 53.20 17.72 -58.67
C ASP A 95 53.19 16.59 -59.74
N LEU A 96 53.40 16.97 -61.01
CA LEU A 96 53.60 16.15 -62.23
C LEU A 96 55.02 16.37 -62.81
N GLU A 97 55.59 15.41 -63.58
CA GLU A 97 56.39 15.73 -64.80
C GLU A 97 56.88 14.52 -65.65
N THR A 98 56.64 14.61 -66.96
CA THR A 98 57.33 14.04 -68.16
C THR A 98 56.92 14.97 -69.35
N PRO A 99 57.51 15.00 -70.58
CA PRO A 99 58.30 13.97 -71.29
C PRO A 99 59.40 14.53 -72.28
N GLU A 100 59.77 13.74 -73.30
CA GLU A 100 60.16 14.18 -74.68
C GLU A 100 61.34 15.16 -74.98
N GLU A 101 62.60 14.76 -74.73
CA GLU A 101 63.78 15.34 -75.43
C GLU A 101 64.74 14.29 -76.02
N LYS A 102 64.29 13.47 -77.00
CA LYS A 102 65.15 12.43 -77.63
C LYS A 102 65.12 12.28 -79.15
N GLN A 103 64.45 13.15 -79.90
CA GLN A 103 64.32 12.99 -81.37
C GLN A 103 65.52 13.49 -82.21
N ILE A 104 66.56 14.11 -81.63
CA ILE A 104 67.71 14.67 -82.39
C ILE A 104 68.91 13.69 -82.48
N ARG A 105 68.92 12.56 -81.75
CA ARG A 105 70.01 11.56 -81.83
C ARG A 105 69.96 10.60 -83.02
N GLU A 106 68.83 10.50 -83.72
CA GLU A 106 68.52 9.37 -84.62
C GLU A 106 69.32 9.33 -85.93
N LYS A 107 69.92 10.44 -86.37
CA LYS A 107 70.58 10.54 -87.69
C LYS A 107 72.09 10.26 -87.72
N GLN A 108 72.77 10.12 -86.56
CA GLN A 108 74.20 9.73 -86.53
C GLN A 108 74.43 8.25 -86.16
N GLU A 109 73.46 7.53 -85.59
CA GLU A 109 73.64 6.11 -85.24
C GLU A 109 73.66 5.16 -86.45
N LYS A 110 73.00 5.50 -87.56
CA LYS A 110 72.86 4.59 -88.72
C LYS A 110 74.18 4.21 -89.43
N LYS A 111 75.30 4.93 -89.22
CA LYS A 111 76.63 4.50 -89.70
C LYS A 111 77.43 3.65 -88.70
N ARG A 112 77.17 3.77 -87.39
CA ARG A 112 77.73 2.84 -86.38
C ARG A 112 76.93 1.53 -86.29
N ALA A 113 75.70 1.51 -86.80
CA ALA A 113 74.82 0.35 -86.77
C ALA A 113 75.38 -0.90 -87.48
N LYS A 114 76.01 -0.76 -88.66
CA LYS A 114 76.43 -1.91 -89.48
C LYS A 114 77.66 -2.65 -88.96
N GLU A 115 78.64 -1.94 -88.41
CA GLU A 115 79.85 -2.54 -87.84
C GLU A 115 79.56 -3.19 -86.47
N ASN A 116 78.59 -2.65 -85.72
CA ASN A 116 78.15 -3.23 -84.45
C ASN A 116 77.19 -4.43 -84.64
N GLU A 117 76.67 -4.68 -85.85
CA GLU A 117 75.76 -5.79 -86.14
C GLU A 117 76.48 -7.14 -86.21
N GLU A 118 77.66 -7.21 -86.82
CA GLU A 118 78.48 -8.44 -86.85
C GLU A 118 79.08 -8.78 -85.49
N ARG A 119 79.47 -7.77 -84.70
CA ARG A 119 79.91 -7.97 -83.32
C ARG A 119 78.74 -8.42 -82.43
N ARG A 120 77.54 -7.83 -82.62
CA ARG A 120 76.32 -8.31 -81.95
C ARG A 120 76.02 -9.77 -82.25
N LYS A 121 76.05 -10.25 -83.50
CA LYS A 121 75.73 -11.67 -83.80
C LYS A 121 76.66 -12.68 -83.10
N LYS A 122 77.91 -12.30 -82.77
CA LYS A 122 78.86 -13.13 -82.00
C LYS A 122 78.72 -13.00 -80.48
N GLU A 123 78.20 -11.88 -79.97
CA GLU A 123 77.85 -11.73 -78.54
C GLU A 123 76.44 -12.31 -78.25
N GLU A 124 75.50 -12.18 -79.18
CA GLU A 124 74.09 -12.62 -79.09
C GLU A 124 73.97 -14.15 -79.08
N THR A 125 74.84 -14.87 -79.80
CA THR A 125 74.91 -16.34 -79.71
C THR A 125 75.48 -16.85 -78.38
N LYS A 126 76.35 -16.08 -77.70
CA LYS A 126 76.83 -16.40 -76.34
C LYS A 126 75.79 -16.00 -75.27
N LEU A 127 75.16 -14.84 -75.42
CA LEU A 127 74.08 -14.38 -74.55
C LEU A 127 72.82 -15.23 -74.67
N ALA A 128 72.53 -15.84 -75.82
CA ALA A 128 71.44 -16.80 -75.97
C ALA A 128 71.68 -18.06 -75.13
N ALA A 129 72.90 -18.61 -75.16
CA ALA A 129 73.26 -19.77 -74.33
C ALA A 129 73.18 -19.44 -72.81
N GLU A 130 73.67 -18.27 -72.40
CA GLU A 130 73.62 -17.84 -70.99
C GLU A 130 72.19 -17.51 -70.52
N ARG A 131 71.32 -17.01 -71.41
CA ARG A 131 69.89 -16.77 -71.11
C ARG A 131 69.13 -18.07 -70.90
N VAL A 132 69.34 -19.10 -71.72
CA VAL A 132 68.68 -20.41 -71.55
C VAL A 132 69.00 -21.02 -70.18
N VAL A 133 70.26 -20.91 -69.71
CA VAL A 133 70.66 -21.38 -68.38
C VAL A 133 70.01 -20.53 -67.27
N ARG A 134 70.06 -19.19 -67.35
CA ARG A 134 69.40 -18.33 -66.34
C ARG A 134 67.87 -18.44 -66.33
N GLU A 135 67.23 -18.74 -67.45
CA GLU A 135 65.78 -18.95 -67.50
C GLU A 135 65.39 -20.30 -66.91
N ALA A 136 66.21 -21.36 -67.08
CA ALA A 136 66.03 -22.62 -66.38
C ALA A 136 66.18 -22.47 -64.86
N GLU A 137 67.21 -21.76 -64.39
CA GLU A 137 67.41 -21.49 -62.95
C GLU A 137 66.27 -20.64 -62.37
N LYS A 138 65.87 -19.55 -63.05
CA LYS A 138 64.74 -18.71 -62.60
C LYS A 138 63.40 -19.44 -62.64
N ALA A 139 63.21 -20.41 -63.55
CA ALA A 139 62.01 -21.25 -63.57
C ALA A 139 61.99 -22.24 -62.40
N ALA A 140 63.14 -22.78 -62.00
CA ALA A 140 63.27 -23.62 -60.80
C ALA A 140 63.04 -22.81 -59.50
N GLU A 141 63.67 -21.64 -59.37
CA GLU A 141 63.51 -20.76 -58.20
C GLU A 141 62.07 -20.27 -58.05
N ARG A 142 61.39 -19.92 -59.16
CA ARG A 142 59.96 -19.53 -59.15
C ARG A 142 59.06 -20.65 -58.65
N LYS A 143 59.29 -21.92 -59.03
CA LYS A 143 58.51 -23.07 -58.54
C LYS A 143 58.67 -23.25 -57.03
N ILE A 144 59.90 -23.15 -56.51
CA ILE A 144 60.18 -23.24 -55.07
C ILE A 144 59.47 -22.07 -54.33
N LYS A 145 59.53 -20.86 -54.89
CA LYS A 145 58.91 -19.66 -54.29
C LYS A 145 57.38 -19.67 -54.33
N GLU A 146 56.76 -20.20 -55.40
CA GLU A 146 55.32 -20.43 -55.45
C GLU A 146 54.86 -21.52 -54.48
N GLU A 147 55.61 -22.61 -54.33
CA GLU A 147 55.25 -23.68 -53.40
C GLU A 147 55.37 -23.22 -51.93
N ALA A 148 56.41 -22.44 -51.61
CA ALA A 148 56.56 -21.77 -50.31
C ALA A 148 55.40 -20.81 -50.06
N ARG A 149 55.05 -19.95 -51.03
CA ARG A 149 53.95 -18.97 -50.90
C ARG A 149 52.59 -19.65 -50.75
N LYS A 150 52.34 -20.77 -51.44
CA LYS A 150 51.12 -21.57 -51.27
C LYS A 150 51.04 -22.21 -49.86
N LYS A 151 52.16 -22.70 -49.32
CA LYS A 151 52.21 -23.23 -47.94
C LYS A 151 52.01 -22.15 -46.89
N GLU A 152 52.61 -20.97 -47.08
CA GLU A 152 52.43 -19.79 -46.22
C GLU A 152 50.98 -19.29 -46.24
N GLN A 153 50.38 -19.18 -47.43
CA GLN A 153 49.01 -18.70 -47.60
C GLN A 153 47.98 -19.71 -47.05
N ALA A 154 48.21 -21.02 -47.22
CA ALA A 154 47.40 -22.05 -46.56
C ALA A 154 47.53 -22.04 -45.03
N ALA A 155 48.74 -21.78 -44.49
CA ALA A 155 48.95 -21.62 -43.05
C ALA A 155 48.28 -20.35 -42.50
N PHE A 156 48.28 -19.25 -43.25
CA PHE A 156 47.59 -18.01 -42.91
C PHE A 156 46.06 -18.21 -42.86
N ASP A 157 45.46 -18.80 -43.89
CA ASP A 157 44.02 -19.08 -43.92
C ASP A 157 43.58 -20.07 -42.84
N ALA A 158 44.41 -21.09 -42.54
CA ALA A 158 44.15 -22.01 -41.42
C ALA A 158 44.18 -21.28 -40.07
N LYS A 159 45.13 -20.35 -39.87
CA LYS A 159 45.23 -19.53 -38.66
C LYS A 159 44.07 -18.55 -38.53
N LYS A 160 43.65 -17.92 -39.64
CA LYS A 160 42.47 -17.03 -39.69
C LYS A 160 41.19 -17.78 -39.33
N ARG A 161 40.94 -18.95 -39.92
CA ARG A 161 39.77 -19.80 -39.58
C ARG A 161 39.78 -20.28 -38.13
N GLN A 162 40.95 -20.48 -37.51
CA GLN A 162 41.04 -20.77 -36.08
C GLN A 162 40.76 -19.53 -35.19
N GLN A 163 41.06 -18.32 -35.66
CA GLN A 163 40.71 -17.08 -34.96
C GLN A 163 39.21 -16.79 -35.09
N GLU A 164 38.65 -16.84 -36.30
CA GLU A 164 37.20 -16.67 -36.57
C GLU A 164 36.35 -17.63 -35.71
N LYS A 165 36.70 -18.93 -35.62
CA LYS A 165 36.01 -19.88 -34.72
C LYS A 165 36.14 -19.52 -33.23
N LYS A 166 37.30 -19.05 -32.79
CA LYS A 166 37.51 -18.61 -31.39
C LYS A 166 36.76 -17.32 -31.07
N GLU A 167 36.50 -16.48 -32.06
CA GLU A 167 35.70 -15.26 -31.91
C GLU A 167 34.20 -15.59 -31.92
N GLU A 168 33.72 -16.45 -32.82
CA GLU A 168 32.33 -16.94 -32.78
C GLU A 168 31.99 -17.63 -31.44
N ASP A 169 32.86 -18.52 -30.93
CA ASP A 169 32.63 -19.21 -29.66
C ASP A 169 32.68 -18.25 -28.46
N LYS A 170 33.45 -17.15 -28.55
CA LYS A 170 33.43 -16.07 -27.55
C LYS A 170 32.13 -15.27 -27.62
N VAL A 171 31.68 -14.89 -28.82
CA VAL A 171 30.43 -14.14 -29.02
C VAL A 171 29.22 -14.95 -28.56
N LYS A 172 29.14 -16.24 -28.91
CA LYS A 172 28.06 -17.14 -28.45
C LYS A 172 28.06 -17.30 -26.93
N LYS A 173 29.23 -17.42 -26.29
CA LYS A 173 29.34 -17.46 -24.81
C LYS A 173 29.04 -16.13 -24.14
N ALA A 174 29.33 -15.00 -24.78
CA ALA A 174 28.98 -13.68 -24.27
C ALA A 174 27.46 -13.46 -24.31
N ASP A 175 26.82 -13.73 -25.45
CA ASP A 175 25.36 -13.60 -25.64
C ASP A 175 24.58 -14.54 -24.71
N GLN A 176 25.04 -15.79 -24.53
CA GLN A 176 24.41 -16.72 -23.58
C GLN A 176 24.53 -16.24 -22.12
N LYS A 177 25.68 -15.66 -21.73
CA LYS A 177 25.84 -15.06 -20.39
C LYS A 177 24.96 -13.83 -20.19
N LEU A 178 24.84 -12.98 -21.22
CA LEU A 178 24.02 -11.76 -21.15
C LEU A 178 22.54 -12.11 -20.97
N LYS A 179 22.06 -13.16 -21.66
CA LYS A 179 20.71 -13.72 -21.49
C LYS A 179 20.47 -14.27 -20.09
N GLN A 180 21.38 -15.09 -19.57
CA GLN A 180 21.30 -15.63 -18.21
C GLN A 180 21.32 -14.54 -17.13
N GLN A 181 22.10 -13.47 -17.32
CA GLN A 181 22.12 -12.32 -16.42
C GLN A 181 20.79 -11.53 -16.47
N GLY A 182 20.25 -11.29 -17.67
CA GLY A 182 18.94 -10.63 -17.83
C GLY A 182 17.78 -11.43 -17.22
N GLU A 183 17.78 -12.76 -17.36
CA GLU A 183 16.78 -13.64 -16.74
C GLU A 183 16.89 -13.64 -15.20
N GLN A 184 18.10 -13.68 -14.63
CA GLN A 184 18.31 -13.56 -13.18
C GLN A 184 17.93 -12.18 -12.62
N GLU A 185 18.16 -11.10 -13.37
CA GLU A 185 17.78 -9.75 -12.96
C GLU A 185 16.26 -9.55 -12.99
N LEU A 186 15.58 -10.10 -14.01
CA LEU A 186 14.11 -10.12 -14.08
C LEU A 186 13.49 -10.90 -12.92
N LEU A 187 13.98 -12.11 -12.63
CA LEU A 187 13.52 -12.92 -11.50
C LEU A 187 13.69 -12.18 -10.17
N ARG A 188 14.87 -11.60 -9.91
CA ARG A 188 15.09 -10.76 -8.71
C ARG A 188 14.15 -9.55 -8.63
N ARG A 189 13.81 -8.94 -9.77
CA ARG A 189 12.89 -7.81 -9.84
C ARG A 189 11.44 -8.22 -9.61
N GLU A 190 11.05 -9.44 -9.98
CA GLU A 190 9.75 -10.01 -9.65
C GLU A 190 9.67 -10.43 -8.19
N GLU A 191 10.70 -11.11 -7.65
CA GLU A 191 10.82 -11.44 -6.22
C GLU A 191 10.69 -10.18 -5.35
N GLN A 192 11.43 -9.11 -5.66
CA GLN A 192 11.33 -7.82 -4.96
C GLN A 192 9.95 -7.15 -5.10
N ARG A 193 9.22 -7.38 -6.19
CA ARG A 193 7.86 -6.86 -6.39
C ARG A 193 6.84 -7.64 -5.58
N GLU A 194 6.91 -8.97 -5.57
CA GLU A 194 6.04 -9.80 -4.75
C GLU A 194 6.32 -9.58 -3.27
N GLU A 195 7.59 -9.52 -2.84
CA GLU A 195 7.96 -9.23 -1.45
C GLU A 195 7.53 -7.81 -1.01
N ALA A 196 7.53 -6.83 -1.92
CA ALA A 196 6.97 -5.51 -1.65
C ALA A 196 5.44 -5.52 -1.57
N LYS A 197 4.74 -6.31 -2.40
CA LYS A 197 3.28 -6.48 -2.34
C LYS A 197 2.86 -7.17 -1.04
N THR A 198 3.53 -8.25 -0.64
CA THR A 198 3.18 -8.97 0.60
C THR A 198 3.41 -8.10 1.83
N LYS A 199 4.53 -7.37 1.90
CA LYS A 199 4.78 -6.40 2.98
C LYS A 199 3.75 -5.26 3.01
N ALA A 200 3.33 -4.75 1.85
CA ALA A 200 2.28 -3.74 1.77
C ALA A 200 0.91 -4.28 2.22
N ALA A 201 0.58 -5.53 1.87
CA ALA A 201 -0.65 -6.19 2.31
C ALA A 201 -0.65 -6.47 3.83
N GLU A 202 0.46 -6.99 4.37
CA GLU A 202 0.63 -7.24 5.80
C GLU A 202 0.56 -5.94 6.62
N GLN A 203 1.14 -4.84 6.12
CA GLN A 203 1.00 -3.54 6.78
C GLN A 203 -0.44 -3.03 6.72
N ALA A 204 -1.11 -3.14 5.57
CA ALA A 204 -2.52 -2.74 5.45
C ALA A 204 -3.47 -3.58 6.32
N GLU A 205 -3.15 -4.84 6.59
CA GLU A 205 -3.89 -5.68 7.54
C GLU A 205 -3.65 -5.24 8.99
N LYS A 206 -2.40 -4.94 9.37
CA LYS A 206 -2.06 -4.37 10.69
C LYS A 206 -2.73 -3.02 10.91
N ASP A 207 -2.67 -2.11 9.96
CA ASP A 207 -3.29 -0.79 10.03
C ASP A 207 -4.83 -0.91 10.20
N LYS A 208 -5.46 -1.91 9.54
CA LYS A 208 -6.89 -2.22 9.73
C LYS A 208 -7.19 -2.77 11.11
N ALA A 209 -6.38 -3.71 11.62
CA ALA A 209 -6.54 -4.27 12.96
C ALA A 209 -6.37 -3.18 14.04
N GLU A 210 -5.35 -2.34 13.92
CA GLU A 210 -5.14 -1.18 14.82
C GLU A 210 -6.29 -0.18 14.73
N ALA A 211 -6.84 0.07 13.53
CA ALA A 211 -8.00 0.94 13.36
C ALA A 211 -9.28 0.36 14.00
N ILE A 212 -9.49 -0.97 13.96
CA ILE A 212 -10.61 -1.65 14.63
C ILE A 212 -10.45 -1.55 16.15
N VAL A 213 -9.30 -1.96 16.69
CA VAL A 213 -9.02 -1.88 18.15
C VAL A 213 -9.15 -0.44 18.66
N LYS A 214 -8.72 0.55 17.87
CA LYS A 214 -8.89 1.98 18.22
C LYS A 214 -10.35 2.43 18.19
N LYS A 215 -11.17 1.93 17.26
CA LYS A 215 -12.62 2.19 17.26
C LYS A 215 -13.30 1.58 18.49
N GLU A 216 -13.04 0.30 18.76
CA GLU A 216 -13.56 -0.42 19.93
C GLU A 216 -13.16 0.26 21.24
N ALA A 217 -11.91 0.73 21.36
CA ALA A 217 -11.44 1.47 22.54
C ALA A 217 -12.16 2.82 22.70
N ASN A 218 -12.33 3.59 21.63
CA ASN A 218 -13.06 4.87 21.65
C ASN A 218 -14.56 4.66 21.99
N GLU A 219 -15.15 3.59 21.49
CA GLU A 219 -16.54 3.23 21.77
C GLU A 219 -16.73 2.77 23.22
N ALA A 220 -15.84 1.93 23.74
CA ALA A 220 -15.80 1.57 25.15
C ALA A 220 -15.63 2.79 26.06
N GLU A 221 -14.83 3.78 25.65
CA GLU A 221 -14.72 5.06 26.38
C GLU A 221 -16.02 5.88 26.32
N ARG A 222 -16.64 6.04 25.14
CA ARG A 222 -17.96 6.70 25.00
C ARG A 222 -19.01 6.04 25.90
N ILE A 223 -19.10 4.71 25.86
CA ILE A 223 -20.04 3.93 26.68
C ILE A 223 -19.73 4.12 28.18
N ALA A 224 -18.45 4.14 28.58
CA ALA A 224 -18.06 4.42 29.97
C ALA A 224 -18.42 5.84 30.43
N GLN A 225 -18.31 6.84 29.56
CA GLN A 225 -18.71 8.22 29.84
C GLN A 225 -20.24 8.37 29.95
N LEU A 226 -21.01 7.74 29.05
CA LEU A 226 -22.48 7.70 29.10
C LEU A 226 -22.97 7.03 30.38
N LEU A 227 -22.41 5.85 30.72
CA LEU A 227 -22.71 5.16 31.98
C LEU A 227 -22.33 6.02 33.18
N SER A 228 -21.17 6.69 33.16
CA SER A 228 -20.75 7.53 34.28
C SER A 228 -21.73 8.68 34.52
N THR A 229 -22.20 9.33 33.45
CA THR A 229 -23.21 10.40 33.51
C THR A 229 -24.55 9.89 34.06
N ASP A 230 -25.08 8.78 33.51
CA ASP A 230 -26.29 8.11 34.03
C ASP A 230 -26.19 7.83 35.52
N ARG A 231 -25.07 7.23 35.95
CA ARG A 231 -24.85 6.88 37.35
C ARG A 231 -24.75 8.11 38.25
N ILE A 232 -24.11 9.19 37.82
CA ILE A 232 -24.05 10.45 38.58
C ILE A 232 -25.44 11.07 38.74
N GLU A 233 -26.22 11.16 37.65
CA GLU A 233 -27.59 11.71 37.71
C GLU A 233 -28.51 10.91 38.63
N ARG A 234 -28.48 9.57 38.53
CA ARG A 234 -29.30 8.70 39.39
C ARG A 234 -28.85 8.74 40.84
N LEU A 235 -27.54 8.83 41.11
CA LEU A 235 -27.02 9.00 42.46
C LEU A 235 -27.52 10.32 43.07
N ASN A 236 -27.44 11.42 42.32
CA ASN A 236 -27.93 12.72 42.80
C ASN A 236 -29.44 12.70 43.08
N LYS A 237 -30.23 11.91 42.34
CA LYS A 237 -31.67 11.69 42.63
C LYS A 237 -31.86 10.81 43.87
N LEU A 238 -31.08 9.74 44.05
CA LEU A 238 -31.14 8.85 45.22
C LEU A 238 -30.71 9.54 46.52
N ASP A 239 -29.71 10.42 46.47
CA ASP A 239 -29.21 11.19 47.61
C ASP A 239 -30.27 12.20 48.14
N LEU A 240 -31.30 12.52 47.35
CA LEU A 240 -32.45 13.35 47.76
C LEU A 240 -33.63 12.54 48.33
N LEU A 241 -33.65 11.22 48.13
CA LEU A 241 -34.72 10.34 48.63
C LEU A 241 -34.36 9.79 50.00
N THR A 242 -35.33 9.72 50.91
CA THR A 242 -35.24 9.01 52.19
C THR A 242 -35.69 7.54 52.04
N ASP A 243 -35.27 6.66 52.95
CA ASP A 243 -35.60 5.23 52.85
C ASP A 243 -37.12 4.98 52.92
N LYS A 244 -37.85 5.83 53.66
CA LYS A 244 -39.33 5.83 53.68
C LYS A 244 -39.94 6.19 52.33
N GLN A 245 -39.33 7.10 51.57
CA GLN A 245 -39.79 7.43 50.21
C GLN A 245 -39.45 6.32 49.22
N LEU A 246 -38.33 5.62 49.39
CA LEU A 246 -38.00 4.44 48.60
C LEU A 246 -38.99 3.30 48.85
N GLN A 247 -39.31 3.01 50.12
CA GLN A 247 -40.33 2.02 50.48
C GLN A 247 -41.73 2.41 49.98
N ALA A 248 -42.14 3.67 50.13
CA ALA A 248 -43.43 4.14 49.62
C ALA A 248 -43.52 4.03 48.09
N ALA A 249 -42.45 4.37 47.37
CA ALA A 249 -42.38 4.20 45.92
C ALA A 249 -42.43 2.74 45.49
N LEU A 250 -41.83 1.80 46.26
CA LEU A 250 -42.03 0.37 46.05
C LEU A 250 -43.50 0.00 46.26
N SER A 251 -44.10 0.31 47.41
CA SER A 251 -45.52 0.04 47.67
C SER A 251 -46.44 0.52 46.55
N GLU A 252 -46.33 1.79 46.14
CA GLU A 252 -47.12 2.37 45.04
C GLU A 252 -46.92 1.61 43.72
N THR A 253 -45.68 1.23 43.40
CA THR A 253 -45.34 0.49 42.18
C THR A 253 -45.91 -0.92 42.17
N PHE A 254 -45.81 -1.65 43.29
CA PHE A 254 -46.31 -3.02 43.46
C PHE A 254 -47.84 -3.10 43.70
N GLU A 255 -48.48 -1.98 44.04
CA GLU A 255 -49.94 -1.83 44.02
C GLU A 255 -50.46 -1.53 42.60
N ALA A 256 -49.70 -0.77 41.81
CA ALA A 256 -50.04 -0.45 40.42
C ALA A 256 -49.78 -1.62 39.46
N ASP A 257 -48.72 -2.40 39.68
CA ASP A 257 -48.30 -3.53 38.84
C ASP A 257 -48.40 -4.87 39.60
N VAL A 258 -49.46 -5.62 39.27
CA VAL A 258 -49.75 -6.94 39.86
C VAL A 258 -48.86 -8.04 39.28
N THR A 259 -48.38 -7.92 38.04
CA THR A 259 -47.54 -8.96 37.41
C THR A 259 -46.12 -8.91 38.01
N LEU A 260 -45.59 -7.70 38.22
CA LEU A 260 -44.36 -7.46 38.98
C LEU A 260 -44.45 -8.04 40.40
N ARG A 261 -45.58 -7.84 41.08
CA ARG A 261 -45.82 -8.38 42.44
C ARG A 261 -45.80 -9.92 42.43
N ALA A 262 -46.45 -10.54 41.45
CA ALA A 262 -46.42 -11.98 41.26
C ALA A 262 -44.99 -12.51 41.08
N ALA A 263 -44.16 -11.82 40.27
CA ALA A 263 -42.79 -12.22 39.99
C ALA A 263 -41.85 -12.14 41.21
N VAL A 264 -41.99 -11.12 42.06
CA VAL A 264 -41.19 -11.03 43.30
C VAL A 264 -41.70 -12.00 44.37
N LEU A 265 -42.97 -12.40 44.35
CA LEU A 265 -43.47 -13.51 45.18
C LEU A 265 -42.95 -14.87 44.70
N LEU A 266 -42.84 -15.10 43.39
CA LEU A 266 -42.17 -16.28 42.83
C LEU A 266 -40.71 -16.37 43.29
N LEU A 267 -39.99 -15.24 43.35
CA LEU A 267 -38.62 -15.19 43.91
C LEU A 267 -38.55 -15.62 45.37
N GLN A 268 -39.53 -15.25 46.20
CA GLN A 268 -39.58 -15.68 47.61
C GLN A 268 -39.96 -17.16 47.79
N GLN A 269 -40.54 -17.79 46.77
CA GLN A 269 -40.91 -19.21 46.77
C GLN A 269 -39.81 -20.11 46.18
N GLN A 270 -38.70 -19.55 45.68
CA GLN A 270 -37.51 -20.30 45.28
C GLN A 270 -36.96 -21.10 46.48
N PRO A 271 -36.38 -22.31 46.27
CA PRO A 271 -35.75 -23.06 47.35
C PRO A 271 -34.55 -22.33 47.95
N GLU A 272 -34.22 -22.61 49.21
CA GLU A 272 -33.07 -22.03 49.95
C GLU A 272 -31.68 -22.29 49.31
N GLU A 273 -31.62 -23.07 48.23
CA GLU A 273 -30.40 -23.29 47.43
C GLU A 273 -29.99 -22.05 46.61
N VAL A 274 -30.89 -21.09 46.37
CA VAL A 274 -30.56 -19.81 45.72
C VAL A 274 -29.93 -18.86 46.74
N GLU A 275 -28.72 -18.37 46.47
CA GLU A 275 -28.06 -17.42 47.37
C GLU A 275 -28.90 -16.15 47.55
N ALA A 276 -29.03 -15.67 48.80
CA ALA A 276 -29.83 -14.48 49.11
C ALA A 276 -29.36 -13.20 48.37
N GLU A 277 -28.09 -13.13 47.96
CA GLU A 277 -27.62 -12.05 47.10
C GLU A 277 -28.14 -12.14 45.65
N GLU A 278 -28.32 -13.35 45.12
CA GLU A 278 -28.87 -13.56 43.77
C GLU A 278 -30.36 -13.25 43.72
N SER A 279 -31.14 -13.69 44.72
CA SER A 279 -32.58 -13.40 44.75
C SER A 279 -32.86 -11.89 44.89
N LEU A 280 -32.06 -11.17 45.67
CA LEU A 280 -32.09 -9.70 45.72
C LEU A 280 -31.66 -9.06 44.40
N ASP A 281 -30.69 -9.61 43.67
CA ASP A 281 -30.30 -9.08 42.36
C ASP A 281 -31.36 -9.31 41.27
N ARG A 282 -32.06 -10.45 41.31
CA ARG A 282 -33.25 -10.71 40.48
C ARG A 282 -34.40 -9.75 40.83
N ALA A 283 -34.67 -9.52 42.11
CA ALA A 283 -35.67 -8.54 42.54
C ALA A 283 -35.34 -7.11 42.07
N MET A 284 -34.07 -6.71 42.17
CA MET A 284 -33.57 -5.42 41.66
C MET A 284 -33.62 -5.32 40.13
N ALA A 285 -33.49 -6.44 39.40
CA ALA A 285 -33.67 -6.49 37.96
C ALA A 285 -35.13 -6.28 37.55
N LEU A 286 -36.08 -6.94 38.22
CA LEU A 286 -37.52 -6.78 37.99
C LEU A 286 -37.96 -5.31 38.15
N VAL A 287 -37.49 -4.61 39.20
CA VAL A 287 -37.81 -3.18 39.39
C VAL A 287 -36.91 -2.22 38.62
N SER A 288 -35.92 -2.69 37.86
CA SER A 288 -34.93 -1.81 37.23
C SER A 288 -35.54 -0.85 36.19
N ASN A 289 -36.58 -1.25 35.47
CA ASN A 289 -37.27 -0.39 34.51
C ASN A 289 -38.24 0.63 35.16
N LEU A 290 -38.41 0.54 36.49
CA LEU A 290 -39.36 1.34 37.25
C LEU A 290 -38.60 2.50 37.90
N GLY A 291 -39.19 3.70 37.84
CA GLY A 291 -38.59 4.91 38.41
C GLY A 291 -37.20 5.28 37.88
N CYS A 292 -36.53 6.22 38.58
CA CYS A 292 -35.25 6.77 38.10
C CYS A 292 -34.01 6.25 38.84
N VAL A 293 -34.13 5.68 40.04
CA VAL A 293 -32.97 5.27 40.87
C VAL A 293 -32.68 3.78 40.84
N TRP A 294 -33.68 2.94 40.58
CA TRP A 294 -33.60 1.48 40.67
C TRP A 294 -32.54 0.82 39.74
N PRO A 295 -32.23 1.34 38.54
CA PRO A 295 -31.08 0.88 37.75
C PRO A 295 -29.71 0.93 38.43
N LEU A 296 -29.54 1.65 39.54
CA LEU A 296 -28.31 1.63 40.34
C LEU A 296 -28.11 0.30 41.09
N GLY A 297 -29.17 -0.50 41.25
CA GLY A 297 -29.13 -1.83 41.86
C GLY A 297 -28.50 -2.90 40.98
N LEU A 298 -28.54 -2.73 39.66
CA LEU A 298 -28.04 -3.68 38.69
C LEU A 298 -26.53 -3.88 38.79
N VAL A 299 -26.08 -5.10 38.47
CA VAL A 299 -24.65 -5.40 38.25
C VAL A 299 -24.12 -4.53 37.10
N LEU A 300 -22.93 -3.95 37.28
CA LEU A 300 -22.25 -3.21 36.22
C LEU A 300 -21.58 -4.20 35.24
N PRO A 301 -21.64 -3.97 33.91
CA PRO A 301 -20.94 -4.79 32.94
C PRO A 301 -19.43 -4.88 33.24
N ALA A 302 -18.89 -6.10 33.27
CA ALA A 302 -17.49 -6.34 33.64
C ALA A 302 -16.47 -5.66 32.69
N THR A 303 -16.89 -5.36 31.46
CA THR A 303 -16.13 -4.64 30.44
C THR A 303 -15.96 -3.15 30.74
N ILE A 304 -16.89 -2.52 31.47
CA ILE A 304 -16.90 -1.07 31.69
C ILE A 304 -16.32 -0.72 33.06
N ARG A 305 -15.22 0.04 33.07
CA ARG A 305 -14.58 0.50 34.31
C ARG A 305 -15.00 1.93 34.65
N LEU A 306 -15.83 2.08 35.69
CA LEU A 306 -16.13 3.37 36.30
C LEU A 306 -14.92 3.89 37.11
N GLU A 307 -14.81 5.22 37.21
CA GLU A 307 -13.88 5.88 38.12
C GLU A 307 -14.07 5.39 39.57
N ASN A 308 -12.98 5.17 40.32
CA ASN A 308 -13.02 4.60 41.66
C ASN A 308 -13.95 5.34 42.63
N ALA A 309 -14.00 6.68 42.57
CA ALA A 309 -14.89 7.49 43.40
C ALA A 309 -16.37 7.21 43.09
N LEU A 310 -16.73 7.20 41.80
CA LEU A 310 -18.08 6.90 41.33
C LEU A 310 -18.47 5.45 41.63
N ARG A 311 -17.59 4.47 41.33
CA ARG A 311 -17.78 3.05 41.63
C ARG A 311 -18.11 2.82 43.11
N ASN A 312 -17.42 3.50 44.02
CA ASN A 312 -17.66 3.39 45.46
C ASN A 312 -19.00 4.02 45.88
N ARG A 313 -19.44 5.13 45.24
CA ARG A 313 -20.80 5.67 45.47
C ARG A 313 -21.87 4.74 44.93
N VAL A 314 -21.74 4.21 43.71
CA VAL A 314 -22.67 3.24 43.12
C VAL A 314 -22.77 1.98 43.98
N LYS A 315 -21.65 1.44 44.51
CA LYS A 315 -21.69 0.30 45.43
C LYS A 315 -22.50 0.59 46.70
N LYS A 316 -22.33 1.77 47.31
CA LYS A 316 -23.13 2.17 48.49
C LYS A 316 -24.61 2.34 48.16
N ALA A 317 -24.92 2.94 47.02
CA ALA A 317 -26.29 3.08 46.53
C ALA A 317 -26.95 1.73 46.26
N ARG A 318 -26.23 0.80 45.62
CA ARG A 318 -26.68 -0.58 45.38
C ARG A 318 -27.05 -1.30 46.67
N ASN A 319 -26.17 -1.24 47.68
CA ASN A 319 -26.45 -1.81 49.00
C ASN A 319 -27.72 -1.18 49.60
N ARG A 320 -27.80 0.15 49.68
CA ARG A 320 -28.98 0.87 50.21
C ARG A 320 -30.29 0.48 49.51
N LEU A 321 -30.25 0.27 48.19
CA LEU A 321 -31.42 -0.15 47.42
C LEU A 321 -31.78 -1.62 47.66
N ARG A 322 -30.78 -2.51 47.79
CA ARG A 322 -31.00 -3.90 48.23
C ARG A 322 -31.62 -3.93 49.64
N ASP A 323 -31.07 -3.19 50.60
CA ASP A 323 -31.58 -3.09 51.98
C ASP A 323 -33.06 -2.62 52.01
N ALA A 324 -33.41 -1.66 51.13
CA ALA A 324 -34.78 -1.17 50.99
C ALA A 324 -35.72 -2.21 50.35
N MET A 325 -35.25 -2.95 49.34
CA MET A 325 -35.99 -4.05 48.70
C MET A 325 -36.20 -5.22 49.67
N GLU A 326 -35.16 -5.65 50.38
CA GLU A 326 -35.22 -6.70 51.40
C GLU A 326 -36.23 -6.34 52.50
N SER A 327 -36.16 -5.11 53.02
CA SER A 327 -37.12 -4.58 54.00
C SER A 327 -38.56 -4.56 53.48
N PHE A 328 -38.75 -4.25 52.20
CA PHE A 328 -40.07 -4.25 51.55
C PHE A 328 -40.61 -5.68 51.40
N MET A 329 -39.79 -6.59 50.86
CA MET A 329 -40.11 -8.02 50.70
C MET A 329 -40.43 -8.72 52.03
N ALA A 330 -39.84 -8.27 53.14
CA ALA A 330 -40.13 -8.77 54.49
C ALA A 330 -41.46 -8.24 55.10
N THR A 331 -42.18 -7.34 54.41
CA THR A 331 -43.42 -6.74 54.94
C THR A 331 -44.59 -7.73 54.85
N PRO A 332 -45.36 -7.98 55.95
CA PRO A 332 -46.43 -8.99 55.95
C PRO A 332 -47.48 -8.82 54.85
N GLN A 333 -47.84 -7.57 54.53
CA GLN A 333 -48.78 -7.22 53.46
C GLN A 333 -48.36 -7.72 52.08
N PHE A 334 -47.06 -7.95 51.86
CA PHE A 334 -46.52 -8.50 50.62
C PHE A 334 -46.85 -9.99 50.51
N LEU A 335 -46.57 -10.75 51.59
CA LEU A 335 -46.61 -12.22 51.68
C LEU A 335 -48.00 -12.86 51.57
N GLU A 336 -49.08 -12.13 51.87
CA GLU A 336 -50.45 -12.68 51.86
C GLU A 336 -51.00 -12.98 50.44
N ALA A 337 -50.29 -12.57 49.38
CA ALA A 337 -50.77 -12.62 47.99
C ALA A 337 -50.27 -13.84 47.17
N SER A 338 -50.21 -15.03 47.78
CA SER A 338 -49.67 -16.23 47.11
C SER A 338 -50.47 -16.72 45.88
N GLU A 339 -51.74 -16.33 45.75
CA GLU A 339 -52.61 -16.70 44.62
C GLU A 339 -52.26 -16.00 43.30
N TYR A 340 -51.45 -14.94 43.33
CA TYR A 340 -51.16 -14.10 42.17
C TYR A 340 -49.98 -14.59 41.32
N THR A 341 -49.22 -15.61 41.75
CA THR A 341 -47.96 -16.04 41.10
C THR A 341 -48.10 -16.44 39.62
N SER A 342 -49.28 -16.88 39.18
CA SER A 342 -49.57 -17.23 37.78
C SER A 342 -49.81 -16.01 36.86
N LEU A 343 -49.76 -14.79 37.39
CA LEU A 343 -49.95 -13.54 36.65
C LEU A 343 -48.62 -12.85 36.27
N ALA A 344 -47.47 -13.39 36.67
CA ALA A 344 -46.18 -12.87 36.22
C ALA A 344 -46.01 -13.08 34.70
N ASP A 345 -45.54 -12.06 33.99
CA ASP A 345 -45.27 -12.18 32.56
C ASP A 345 -44.11 -13.16 32.30
N GLU A 346 -43.99 -13.72 31.09
CA GLU A 346 -42.93 -14.70 30.76
C GLU A 346 -41.52 -14.17 31.04
N TRP A 347 -41.27 -12.89 30.71
CA TRP A 347 -39.99 -12.23 31.01
C TRP A 347 -39.74 -12.10 32.52
N GLN A 348 -40.77 -11.71 33.29
CA GLN A 348 -40.64 -11.54 34.74
C GLN A 348 -40.44 -12.90 35.44
N THR A 349 -41.17 -13.93 34.98
CA THR A 349 -41.03 -15.31 35.43
C THR A 349 -39.62 -15.83 35.15
N GLY A 350 -39.08 -15.58 33.94
CA GLY A 350 -37.74 -16.01 33.58
C GLY A 350 -36.60 -15.30 34.32
N ILE A 351 -36.82 -14.04 34.73
CA ILE A 351 -35.90 -13.34 35.65
C ILE A 351 -36.04 -13.88 37.09
N ALA A 352 -37.24 -14.27 37.51
CA ALA A 352 -37.49 -14.84 38.82
C ALA A 352 -36.85 -16.24 38.98
N ASP A 353 -37.08 -17.14 38.03
CA ASP A 353 -36.54 -18.51 38.05
C ASP A 353 -35.06 -18.60 37.65
N GLY A 354 -34.53 -17.59 36.94
CA GLY A 354 -33.14 -17.52 36.49
C GLY A 354 -32.89 -18.18 35.13
N SER A 355 -33.94 -18.50 34.38
CA SER A 355 -33.85 -18.96 32.98
C SER A 355 -33.50 -17.83 32.00
N ILE A 356 -33.69 -16.56 32.39
CA ILE A 356 -33.28 -15.37 31.64
C ILE A 356 -32.13 -14.67 32.37
N GLU A 357 -31.10 -14.27 31.64
CA GLU A 357 -29.98 -13.50 32.17
C GLU A 357 -30.40 -12.12 32.69
N LEU A 358 -29.80 -11.66 33.79
CA LEU A 358 -30.12 -10.37 34.38
C LEU A 358 -29.85 -9.21 33.41
N PRO A 359 -30.78 -8.26 33.22
CA PRO A 359 -30.60 -7.12 32.33
C PRO A 359 -29.40 -6.28 32.77
N THR A 360 -28.38 -6.24 31.92
CA THR A 360 -27.25 -5.33 32.07
C THR A 360 -27.66 -3.91 31.67
N TRP A 361 -26.97 -2.89 32.21
CA TRP A 361 -27.16 -1.53 31.70
C TRP A 361 -26.69 -1.47 30.24
N THR A 362 -27.60 -1.08 29.35
CA THR A 362 -27.31 -0.74 27.96
C THR A 362 -27.47 0.77 27.74
N PRO A 363 -26.65 1.39 26.87
CA PRO A 363 -26.81 2.80 26.51
C PRO A 363 -28.22 3.08 26.00
N PRO A 364 -28.83 4.26 26.29
CA PRO A 364 -30.15 4.60 25.77
C PRO A 364 -30.20 4.58 24.24
N GLU A 365 -29.11 4.97 23.57
CA GLU A 365 -28.96 4.90 22.11
C GLU A 365 -29.08 3.46 21.58
N ALA A 366 -28.41 2.49 22.22
CA ALA A 366 -28.51 1.07 21.87
C ALA A 366 -29.88 0.46 22.19
N LYS A 367 -30.62 1.02 23.16
CA LYS A 367 -31.99 0.59 23.45
C LYS A 367 -32.98 0.98 22.35
N GLU A 368 -32.76 2.10 21.66
CA GLU A 368 -33.58 2.50 20.52
C GLU A 368 -33.33 1.58 19.31
N GLU A 369 -32.07 1.23 19.02
CA GLU A 369 -31.74 0.29 17.93
C GLU A 369 -32.34 -1.10 18.18
N VAL A 370 -32.16 -1.67 19.37
CA VAL A 370 -32.73 -2.98 19.74
C VAL A 370 -34.27 -2.95 19.79
N ALA A 371 -34.89 -1.83 20.19
CA ALA A 371 -36.35 -1.70 20.16
C ALA A 371 -36.90 -1.60 18.74
N VAL A 372 -36.15 -1.02 17.79
CA VAL A 372 -36.51 -0.97 16.37
C VAL A 372 -36.38 -2.35 15.72
N GLU A 373 -35.33 -3.13 16.04
CA GLU A 373 -35.21 -4.52 15.58
C GLU A 373 -36.30 -5.42 16.18
N ALA A 374 -36.57 -5.31 17.49
CA ALA A 374 -37.62 -6.10 18.14
C ALA A 374 -39.05 -5.73 17.67
N GLN A 375 -39.27 -4.54 17.10
CA GLN A 375 -40.53 -4.19 16.42
C GLN A 375 -40.57 -4.62 14.95
N ALA A 376 -39.42 -4.91 14.32
CA ALA A 376 -39.36 -5.53 13.02
C ALA A 376 -39.63 -7.05 13.10
N GLU A 377 -39.30 -7.69 14.22
CA GLU A 377 -39.47 -9.13 14.45
C GLU A 377 -40.61 -9.48 15.43
N GLY A 378 -41.87 -9.30 15.01
CA GLY A 378 -42.97 -10.03 15.64
C GLY A 378 -44.40 -9.71 15.13
N PRO A 379 -45.36 -10.65 15.22
CA PRO A 379 -45.24 -12.10 15.39
C PRO A 379 -45.79 -12.88 14.17
N GLU A 380 -45.03 -13.85 13.64
CA GLU A 380 -45.59 -14.82 12.68
C GLU A 380 -46.57 -15.78 13.38
N SER A 381 -47.86 -15.61 13.12
CA SER A 381 -48.87 -16.62 13.48
C SER A 381 -48.89 -17.76 12.43
N PRO A 382 -48.98 -19.04 12.85
CA PRO A 382 -48.72 -20.16 11.96
C PRO A 382 -49.93 -20.50 11.07
N SER A 383 -49.75 -20.54 9.74
CA SER A 383 -50.75 -21.16 8.85
C SER A 383 -50.15 -22.03 7.72
N ALA A 384 -50.49 -23.32 7.81
CA ALA A 384 -50.74 -24.27 6.72
C ALA A 384 -49.92 -24.14 5.41
N GLY A 385 -48.77 -24.82 5.37
CA GLY A 385 -47.87 -24.81 4.21
C GLY A 385 -48.31 -25.56 2.94
N LYS A 386 -47.42 -25.53 1.94
CA LYS A 386 -47.48 -26.38 0.75
C LYS A 386 -46.08 -26.71 0.19
N LYS A 387 -45.85 -27.98 -0.14
CA LYS A 387 -44.57 -28.51 -0.62
C LYS A 387 -44.18 -28.03 -2.04
N SER A 388 -42.99 -27.44 -2.17
CA SER A 388 -42.13 -27.58 -3.37
C SER A 388 -40.68 -27.21 -3.03
N LYS A 389 -39.77 -28.18 -2.88
CA LYS A 389 -38.91 -28.74 -3.95
C LYS A 389 -37.65 -27.88 -4.28
N LYS A 390 -36.69 -27.93 -3.35
CA LYS A 390 -35.24 -28.09 -3.59
C LYS A 390 -34.65 -27.39 -4.83
N GLY A 391 -34.35 -26.09 -4.70
CA GLY A 391 -33.40 -25.36 -5.54
C GLY A 391 -32.06 -25.18 -4.80
N LYS A 392 -30.94 -25.39 -5.48
CA LYS A 392 -29.59 -25.24 -4.91
C LYS A 392 -29.03 -23.89 -5.35
N GLU A 393 -29.06 -22.89 -4.48
CA GLU A 393 -28.43 -21.61 -4.78
C GLU A 393 -26.90 -21.74 -4.82
N LYS A 394 -26.30 -21.05 -5.79
CA LYS A 394 -24.85 -20.80 -5.83
C LYS A 394 -24.56 -19.60 -4.91
N PRO A 395 -23.37 -19.50 -4.32
CA PRO A 395 -22.94 -18.22 -3.75
C PRO A 395 -22.99 -17.16 -4.87
N LYS A 396 -23.53 -15.98 -4.55
CA LYS A 396 -23.40 -14.81 -5.42
C LYS A 396 -21.92 -14.40 -5.39
N GLU A 397 -21.30 -14.32 -6.56
CA GLU A 397 -20.06 -13.58 -6.70
C GLU A 397 -20.41 -12.10 -6.57
N GLU A 398 -20.02 -11.49 -5.46
CA GLU A 398 -20.14 -10.05 -5.24
C GLU A 398 -19.22 -9.34 -6.25
N ASN A 399 -19.77 -8.45 -7.08
CA ASN A 399 -18.98 -7.73 -8.05
C ASN A 399 -18.03 -6.77 -7.33
N LEU A 400 -16.74 -6.88 -7.63
CA LEU A 400 -15.70 -5.98 -7.12
C LEU A 400 -15.99 -4.49 -7.44
N ASP A 401 -16.74 -4.22 -8.51
CA ASP A 401 -17.16 -2.86 -8.89
C ASP A 401 -18.17 -2.24 -7.91
N ASP A 402 -19.05 -3.03 -7.27
CA ASP A 402 -19.99 -2.52 -6.25
C ASP A 402 -19.24 -2.17 -4.95
N LEU A 403 -18.27 -3.02 -4.55
CA LEU A 403 -17.37 -2.72 -3.43
C LEU A 403 -16.50 -1.48 -3.69
N LEU A 404 -16.07 -1.22 -4.93
CA LEU A 404 -15.31 -0.01 -5.28
C LEU A 404 -16.18 1.26 -5.29
N ALA A 405 -17.49 1.13 -5.55
CA ALA A 405 -18.43 2.25 -5.50
C ALA A 405 -18.64 2.78 -4.07
N GLU A 406 -18.69 1.92 -3.05
CA GLU A 406 -18.82 2.33 -1.64
C GLU A 406 -17.61 3.15 -1.13
N PHE A 407 -16.41 2.90 -1.64
CA PHE A 407 -15.21 3.68 -1.29
C PHE A 407 -15.07 4.98 -2.12
N GLY A 408 -16.09 5.38 -2.87
CA GLY A 408 -16.14 6.67 -3.58
C GLY A 408 -15.23 6.78 -4.81
N VAL A 409 -14.60 5.68 -5.23
CA VAL A 409 -13.73 5.66 -6.42
C VAL A 409 -14.58 5.50 -7.67
N THR A 410 -15.16 6.61 -8.14
CA THR A 410 -15.84 6.63 -9.45
C THR A 410 -14.81 6.61 -10.58
N PRO A 411 -14.77 5.56 -11.44
CA PRO A 411 -13.91 5.58 -12.62
C PRO A 411 -14.42 6.65 -13.59
N THR A 412 -13.57 7.63 -13.90
CA THR A 412 -13.91 8.76 -14.78
C THR A 412 -14.01 8.33 -16.25
N ALA A 413 -15.16 7.75 -16.61
CA ALA A 413 -15.46 7.35 -17.97
C ALA A 413 -15.45 8.56 -18.93
N SER A 414 -14.48 8.57 -19.83
CA SER A 414 -14.24 9.65 -20.79
C SER A 414 -15.43 9.91 -21.72
N LYS A 415 -15.76 11.20 -21.92
CA LYS A 415 -16.70 11.67 -22.96
C LYS A 415 -16.46 10.99 -24.31
N LYS A 416 -17.51 10.44 -24.90
CA LYS A 416 -17.59 10.23 -26.35
C LYS A 416 -18.88 10.86 -26.89
N ALA A 417 -18.73 12.00 -27.54
CA ALA A 417 -19.84 12.63 -28.25
C ALA A 417 -20.21 11.79 -29.48
N ASN A 418 -21.51 11.62 -29.74
CA ASN A 418 -21.96 11.43 -31.12
C ASN A 418 -23.36 12.01 -31.36
N LYS A 419 -23.69 12.15 -32.64
CA LYS A 419 -24.61 13.16 -33.20
C LYS A 419 -25.79 12.50 -33.91
N LYS A 420 -26.88 13.27 -34.06
CA LYS A 420 -28.16 12.97 -34.74
C LYS A 420 -29.17 12.20 -33.85
N LYS A 421 -30.47 12.46 -33.97
CA LYS A 421 -31.18 13.12 -35.09
C LYS A 421 -32.13 14.21 -34.59
#